data_AF-A0A7K2HYW0-F1
#
_entry.id   AF-A0A7K2HYW0-F1
#
_cell.length_a   1.000
_cell.length_b   1.000
_cell.length_c   1.000
_cell.angle_alpha   90.00
_cell.angle_beta   90.00
_cell.angle_gamma   90.00
#
_symmetry.space_group_name_H-M   'P 1'
#
loop_
_entity.id
_entity.type
_entity.pdbx_description
1 polymer ?
#
loop_
_entity_poly.entity_id
_entity_poly.type
_entity_poly.pdbx_seq_one_letter_code
_entity_poly.pdbx_strand_id
1 'polypeptide(L)'
;MGIIPPRAGGSNVPVPNVLFAPATLVRNPEVDARVVELIAGLPSYAKPAAAPKPIKRMLKAAVELSRDELVSDADKAAHAAMFEVLDGVTVANQEAVDEQTTRSWTADIRRITAKHGDNEASNMIEVRSADATTVDDALRHLRRMLTTSVVNKYLQRNMQAAIHEAYEAGDPDIDITSVRARVAALAFIDADVQGPTEDAADSLTRLWLTTKAAEIKALNDVRARVYETIEDMGREPERVAIQVKDDERVGTQDPDGKPLPTVRRHVLSTSGGDYPLDLKMTKNRWERATIATSLPVVLSRGGTAIRRPQASTR
;
A
#
# COMPACT_ATOMS: atom_id res chain seq x y z
N MET A 1 34.31 10.48 -30.03
CA MET A 1 33.11 10.53 -29.18
C MET A 1 33.48 9.99 -27.81
N GLY A 2 33.86 10.88 -26.88
CA GLY A 2 34.36 10.50 -25.56
C GLY A 2 33.22 10.06 -24.65
N ILE A 3 33.38 8.91 -24.00
CA ILE A 3 32.47 8.40 -22.98
C ILE A 3 32.67 9.25 -21.73
N ILE A 4 31.65 10.01 -21.35
CA ILE A 4 31.62 10.76 -20.09
C ILE A 4 31.36 9.75 -18.97
N PRO A 5 32.22 9.63 -17.94
CA PRO A 5 31.95 8.75 -16.81
C PRO A 5 30.77 9.30 -15.98
N PRO A 6 29.87 8.43 -15.48
CA PRO A 6 28.72 8.88 -14.72
C PRO A 6 29.13 9.47 -13.36
N ARG A 7 28.52 10.61 -13.05
CA ARG A 7 28.70 11.37 -11.81
C ARG A 7 28.11 10.56 -10.64
N ALA A 8 28.90 10.35 -9.59
CA ALA A 8 28.47 9.68 -8.37
C ALA A 8 27.37 10.52 -7.68
N GLY A 9 26.13 10.05 -7.79
CA GLY A 9 24.96 10.60 -7.13
C GLY A 9 23.87 9.53 -7.13
N GLY A 10 23.66 8.91 -5.95
CA GLY A 10 22.79 7.76 -5.76
C GLY A 10 21.35 8.03 -6.18
N SER A 11 21.01 7.61 -7.39
CA SER A 11 19.64 7.32 -7.80
C SER A 11 19.62 5.83 -8.10
N ASN A 12 18.72 5.10 -7.43
CA ASN A 12 18.45 3.70 -7.70
C ASN A 12 17.70 3.60 -9.04
N VAL A 13 18.33 4.08 -10.12
CA VAL A 13 17.86 3.89 -11.48
C VAL A 13 18.02 2.40 -11.75
N PRO A 14 16.94 1.67 -12.07
CA PRO A 14 17.06 0.27 -12.47
C PRO A 14 18.07 0.21 -13.61
N VAL A 15 19.21 -0.43 -13.37
CA VAL A 15 20.19 -0.66 -14.44
C VAL A 15 19.46 -1.46 -15.51
N PRO A 16 19.32 -0.95 -16.75
CA PRO A 16 18.61 -1.69 -17.78
C PRO A 16 19.28 -3.04 -17.96
N ASN A 17 18.52 -4.11 -17.77
CA ASN A 17 19.05 -5.46 -17.89
C ASN A 17 19.41 -5.71 -19.36
N VAL A 18 20.70 -5.82 -19.65
CA VAL A 18 21.19 -6.02 -21.01
C VAL A 18 21.02 -7.50 -21.36
N LEU A 19 20.12 -7.80 -22.28
CA LEU A 19 19.89 -9.16 -22.76
C LEU A 19 20.88 -9.49 -23.88
N PHE A 20 21.70 -10.52 -23.69
CA PHE A 20 22.59 -11.04 -24.73
C PHE A 20 21.87 -12.13 -25.52
N ALA A 21 21.89 -12.02 -26.86
CA ALA A 21 21.16 -12.87 -27.80
C ALA A 21 19.70 -13.10 -27.36
N PRO A 22 18.84 -12.06 -27.40
CA PRO A 22 17.49 -12.13 -26.86
C PRO A 22 16.62 -13.11 -27.65
N ALA A 23 15.96 -14.02 -26.94
CA ALA A 23 14.92 -14.90 -27.48
C ALA A 23 13.57 -14.57 -26.84
N THR A 24 12.51 -14.60 -27.64
CA THR A 24 11.14 -14.51 -27.13
C THR A 24 10.68 -15.91 -26.74
N LEU A 25 10.26 -16.05 -25.50
CA LEU A 25 9.62 -17.24 -24.97
C LEU A 25 8.13 -17.09 -25.11
N VAL A 26 7.48 -18.18 -25.48
CA VAL A 26 6.02 -18.30 -25.55
C VAL A 26 5.58 -19.48 -24.70
N ARG A 27 4.27 -19.60 -24.48
CA ARG A 27 3.69 -20.70 -23.72
C ARG A 27 4.12 -22.06 -24.25
N ASN A 28 4.64 -22.91 -23.37
CA ASN A 28 5.23 -24.18 -23.77
C ASN A 28 4.13 -25.19 -24.17
N PRO A 29 4.15 -25.72 -25.42
CA PRO A 29 3.15 -26.70 -25.86
C PRO A 29 3.27 -28.07 -25.17
N GLU A 30 4.43 -28.40 -24.58
CA GLU A 30 4.63 -29.65 -23.84
C GLU A 30 4.02 -29.62 -22.42
N VAL A 31 3.60 -28.45 -21.94
CA VAL A 31 3.02 -28.26 -20.61
C VAL A 31 1.49 -28.14 -20.73
N ASP A 32 0.77 -29.03 -20.04
CA ASP A 32 -0.69 -29.02 -20.02
C ASP A 32 -1.22 -27.68 -19.45
N ALA A 33 -2.28 -27.14 -20.08
CA ALA A 33 -2.94 -25.92 -19.64
C ALA A 33 -3.38 -25.97 -18.16
N ARG A 34 -3.73 -27.16 -17.65
CA ARG A 34 -4.06 -27.39 -16.23
C ARG A 34 -2.94 -26.99 -15.27
N VAL A 35 -1.68 -27.11 -15.67
CA VAL A 35 -0.53 -26.68 -14.85
C VAL A 35 -0.53 -25.17 -14.72
N VAL A 36 -0.87 -24.45 -15.79
CA VAL A 36 -0.94 -22.99 -15.77
C VAL A 36 -2.11 -22.52 -14.92
N GLU A 37 -3.27 -23.17 -15.04
CA GLU A 37 -4.43 -22.91 -14.18
C GLU A 37 -4.11 -23.17 -12.71
N LEU A 38 -3.39 -24.25 -12.40
CA LEU A 38 -2.95 -24.57 -11.04
C LEU A 38 -2.05 -23.45 -10.49
N ILE A 39 -1.05 -23.01 -11.26
CA ILE A 39 -0.13 -21.93 -10.85
C ILE A 39 -0.91 -20.64 -10.63
N ALA A 40 -1.83 -20.29 -11.53
CA ALA A 40 -2.67 -19.10 -11.38
C ALA A 40 -3.59 -19.16 -10.15
N GLY A 41 -3.96 -20.37 -9.71
CA GLY A 41 -4.81 -20.61 -8.54
C GLY A 41 -4.05 -20.72 -7.20
N LEU A 42 -2.72 -20.70 -7.20
CA LEU A 42 -1.94 -20.77 -5.95
C LEU A 42 -2.15 -19.49 -5.12
N PRO A 43 -2.24 -19.61 -3.77
CA PRO A 43 -2.36 -18.46 -2.90
C PRO A 43 -1.04 -17.69 -2.91
N SER A 44 -1.03 -16.52 -3.55
CA SER A 44 0.06 -15.55 -3.46
C SER A 44 -0.34 -14.38 -2.57
N TYR A 45 0.65 -13.80 -1.91
CA TYR A 45 0.45 -12.67 -1.00
C TYR A 45 1.41 -11.54 -1.37
N ALA A 46 0.87 -10.33 -1.49
CA ALA A 46 1.68 -9.13 -1.63
C ALA A 46 2.49 -8.89 -0.35
N LYS A 47 3.70 -8.37 -0.53
CA LYS A 47 4.52 -7.94 0.59
C LYS A 47 3.88 -6.69 1.21
N PRO A 48 3.69 -6.64 2.54
CA PRO A 48 3.14 -5.45 3.19
C PRO A 48 4.08 -4.25 3.06
N ALA A 49 3.49 -3.05 3.06
CA ALA A 49 4.22 -1.80 3.05
C ALA A 49 5.03 -1.62 4.33
N ALA A 50 6.25 -1.09 4.22
CA ALA A 50 7.13 -0.87 5.37
C ALA A 50 6.62 0.22 6.33
N ALA A 51 5.88 1.21 5.80
CA ALA A 51 5.25 2.28 6.57
C ALA A 51 3.85 2.54 5.98
N PRO A 52 2.86 1.71 6.33
CA PRO A 52 1.53 1.78 5.74
C PRO A 52 0.85 3.09 6.11
N LYS A 53 0.02 3.61 5.20
CA LYS A 53 -0.81 4.79 5.42
C LYS A 53 -2.25 4.46 5.04
N PRO A 54 -3.00 3.76 5.91
CA PRO A 54 -4.31 3.19 5.56
C PRO A 54 -5.32 4.23 5.08
N ILE A 55 -5.42 5.38 5.75
CA ILE A 55 -6.34 6.46 5.35
C ILE A 55 -5.99 6.98 3.94
N LYS A 56 -4.70 7.17 3.66
CA LYS A 56 -4.25 7.60 2.32
C LYS A 56 -4.55 6.54 1.26
N ARG A 57 -4.36 5.27 1.60
CA ARG A 57 -4.66 4.13 0.72
C ARG A 57 -6.15 4.09 0.39
N MET A 58 -7.02 4.20 1.39
CA MET A 58 -8.47 4.25 1.22
C MET A 58 -8.91 5.42 0.34
N LEU A 59 -8.41 6.64 0.59
CA LEU A 59 -8.76 7.80 -0.23
C LEU A 59 -8.31 7.63 -1.69
N LYS A 60 -7.12 7.07 -1.91
CA LYS A 60 -6.66 6.75 -3.27
C LYS A 60 -7.56 5.69 -3.93
N ALA A 61 -7.91 4.63 -3.20
CA ALA A 61 -8.83 3.60 -3.69
C ALA A 61 -10.19 4.19 -4.07
N ALA A 62 -10.77 5.04 -3.21
CA ALA A 62 -12.05 5.69 -3.47
C ALA A 62 -12.05 6.52 -4.77
N VAL A 63 -11.00 7.31 -5.00
CA VAL A 63 -10.87 8.11 -6.22
C VAL A 63 -10.78 7.24 -7.47
N GLU A 64 -9.97 6.18 -7.44
CA GLU A 64 -9.77 5.32 -8.61
C GLU A 64 -11.00 4.45 -8.90
N LEU A 65 -11.63 3.89 -7.86
CA LEU A 65 -12.87 3.13 -7.97
C LEU A 65 -14.04 3.97 -8.49
N SER A 66 -14.13 5.23 -8.06
CA SER A 66 -15.14 6.16 -8.57
C SER A 66 -14.85 6.56 -10.02
N ARG A 67 -13.57 6.72 -10.39
CA ARG A 67 -13.16 7.09 -11.75
C ARG A 67 -13.44 5.99 -12.76
N ASP A 68 -13.29 4.73 -12.36
CA ASP A 68 -13.61 3.57 -13.19
C ASP A 68 -15.08 3.12 -13.06
N GLU A 69 -15.91 3.90 -12.36
CA GLU A 69 -17.34 3.63 -12.15
C GLU A 69 -17.64 2.26 -11.49
N LEU A 70 -16.65 1.69 -10.78
CA LEU A 70 -16.77 0.40 -10.11
C LEU A 70 -17.60 0.49 -8.83
N VAL A 71 -17.50 1.63 -8.14
CA VAL A 71 -18.26 1.94 -6.93
C VAL A 71 -18.81 3.35 -7.05
N SER A 72 -20.14 3.47 -7.05
CA SER A 72 -20.83 4.76 -7.06
C SER A 72 -20.53 5.54 -5.78
N ASP A 73 -20.18 6.82 -5.90
CA ASP A 73 -19.93 7.72 -4.77
C ASP A 73 -18.92 7.18 -3.73
N ALA A 74 -17.89 6.46 -4.18
CA ALA A 74 -16.89 5.84 -3.32
C ALA A 74 -16.21 6.85 -2.36
N ASP A 75 -15.97 8.08 -2.80
CA ASP A 75 -15.42 9.15 -1.95
C ASP A 75 -16.36 9.50 -0.79
N LYS A 76 -17.67 9.57 -1.03
CA LYS A 76 -18.67 9.83 0.00
C LYS A 76 -18.74 8.68 1.00
N ALA A 77 -18.73 7.44 0.51
CA ALA A 77 -18.71 6.24 1.34
C ALA A 77 -17.45 6.16 2.21
N ALA A 78 -16.28 6.49 1.66
CA ALA A 78 -15.01 6.53 2.39
C ALA A 78 -15.09 7.50 3.58
N HIS A 79 -15.53 8.74 3.33
CA HIS A 79 -15.61 9.75 4.37
C HIS A 79 -16.70 9.41 5.39
N ALA A 80 -17.85 8.90 4.96
CA ALA A 80 -18.92 8.49 5.86
C ALA A 80 -18.45 7.42 6.86
N ALA A 81 -17.75 6.38 6.39
CA ALA A 81 -17.19 5.34 7.26
C ALA A 81 -16.20 5.91 8.30
N MET A 82 -15.35 6.86 7.91
CA MET A 82 -14.46 7.52 8.86
C MET A 82 -15.22 8.36 9.88
N PHE A 83 -16.29 9.04 9.44
CA PHE A 83 -17.09 9.86 10.33
C PHE A 83 -17.83 9.05 11.38
N GLU A 84 -18.34 7.87 11.02
CA GLU A 84 -18.97 6.95 11.97
C GLU A 84 -18.00 6.52 13.07
N VAL A 85 -16.74 6.24 12.72
CA VAL A 85 -15.70 5.90 13.70
C VAL A 85 -15.38 7.09 14.59
N LEU A 86 -15.21 8.29 14.02
CA LEU A 86 -14.94 9.50 14.80
C LEU A 86 -16.11 9.83 15.73
N ASP A 87 -17.35 9.67 15.26
CA ASP A 87 -18.53 9.85 16.10
C ASP A 87 -18.56 8.83 17.23
N GLY A 88 -18.27 7.56 16.95
CA GLY A 88 -18.13 6.52 17.96
C GLY A 88 -17.09 6.88 19.03
N VAL A 89 -15.93 7.39 18.62
CA VAL A 89 -14.86 7.84 19.53
C VAL A 89 -15.31 9.06 20.34
N THR A 90 -15.98 10.04 19.72
CA THR A 90 -16.49 11.23 20.44
C THR A 90 -17.54 10.86 21.48
N VAL A 91 -18.47 9.96 21.16
CA VAL A 91 -19.53 9.50 22.07
C VAL A 91 -18.94 8.67 23.21
N ALA A 92 -18.01 7.77 22.92
CA ALA A 92 -17.37 6.94 23.94
C ALA A 92 -16.51 7.75 24.92
N ASN A 93 -16.01 8.92 24.52
CA ASN A 93 -15.10 9.75 25.31
C ASN A 93 -15.67 11.16 25.56
N GLN A 94 -16.99 11.29 25.69
CA GLN A 94 -17.66 12.58 25.75
C GLN A 94 -17.11 13.50 26.86
N GLU A 95 -16.92 12.98 28.07
CA GLU A 95 -16.36 13.75 29.19
C GLU A 95 -14.96 14.30 28.88
N ALA A 96 -14.09 13.49 28.28
CA ALA A 96 -12.74 13.90 27.91
C ALA A 96 -12.76 14.93 26.77
N VAL A 97 -13.68 14.79 25.80
CA VAL A 97 -13.86 15.76 24.72
C VAL A 97 -14.35 17.10 25.27
N ASP A 98 -15.31 17.10 26.18
CA ASP A 98 -15.85 18.33 26.79
C ASP A 98 -14.80 19.00 27.68
N GLU A 99 -14.01 18.23 28.44
CA GLU A 99 -12.88 18.74 29.22
C GLU A 99 -11.82 19.35 28.31
N GLN A 100 -11.38 18.65 27.26
CA GLN A 100 -10.38 19.17 26.33
C GLN A 100 -10.89 20.37 25.51
N THR A 101 -12.19 20.41 25.22
CA THR A 101 -12.82 21.59 24.61
C THR A 101 -12.70 22.77 25.57
N THR A 102 -13.08 22.60 26.84
CA THR A 102 -12.99 23.64 27.89
C THR A 102 -11.55 24.08 28.19
N ARG A 103 -10.60 23.13 28.22
CA ARG A 103 -9.17 23.41 28.32
C ARG A 103 -8.67 24.19 27.11
N SER A 104 -9.13 23.84 25.91
CA SER A 104 -8.83 24.60 24.70
C SER A 104 -9.36 26.02 24.75
N TRP A 105 -10.36 26.33 25.60
CA TRP A 105 -10.85 27.68 25.89
C TRP A 105 -10.04 28.43 26.97
N THR A 106 -9.16 27.74 27.69
CA THR A 106 -8.39 28.27 28.83
C THR A 106 -6.90 28.19 28.51
N ALA A 107 -6.35 29.19 27.82
CA ALA A 107 -4.92 29.20 27.50
C ALA A 107 -4.12 29.84 28.64
N ASP A 108 -3.22 29.07 29.26
CA ASP A 108 -2.22 29.56 30.21
C ASP A 108 -1.10 30.30 29.45
N ILE A 109 -1.19 31.63 29.35
CA ILE A 109 -0.08 32.41 28.79
C ILE A 109 0.97 32.60 29.89
N ARG A 110 2.10 31.90 29.77
CA ARG A 110 3.28 32.14 30.59
C ARG A 110 4.12 33.25 29.97
N ARG A 111 4.00 34.47 30.51
CA ARG A 111 4.87 35.59 30.13
C ARG A 111 6.06 35.64 31.06
N ILE A 112 7.21 35.19 30.56
CA ILE A 112 8.49 35.34 31.24
C ILE A 112 9.07 36.67 30.79
N THR A 113 9.12 37.65 31.70
CA THR A 113 9.73 38.94 31.42
C THR A 113 11.04 39.02 32.20
N ALA A 114 12.17 39.05 31.49
CA ALA A 114 13.48 39.27 32.08
C ALA A 114 14.04 40.61 31.57
N LYS A 115 14.38 41.53 32.49
CA LYS A 115 15.11 42.75 32.16
C LYS A 115 16.61 42.48 32.26
N HIS A 116 17.36 42.84 31.23
CA HIS A 116 18.82 42.72 31.24
C HIS A 116 19.41 43.66 32.30
N GLY A 117 19.93 43.10 33.39
CA GLY A 117 20.53 43.85 34.51
C GLY A 117 19.96 43.54 35.89
N ASP A 118 18.78 42.91 35.97
CA ASP A 118 18.18 42.43 37.23
C ASP A 118 18.28 40.91 37.35
N ASN A 119 18.54 40.39 38.55
CA ASN A 119 18.68 38.95 38.82
C ASN A 119 17.33 38.25 39.12
N GLU A 120 16.21 38.97 38.99
CA GLU A 120 14.87 38.46 39.24
C GLU A 120 14.06 38.36 37.94
N ALA A 121 13.66 37.13 37.60
CA ALA A 121 12.74 36.85 36.52
C ALA A 121 11.30 36.86 37.07
N SER A 122 10.45 37.75 36.55
CA SER A 122 9.03 37.75 36.90
C SER A 122 8.28 36.78 35.99
N ASN A 123 7.71 35.74 36.58
CA ASN A 123 6.78 34.80 35.93
C ASN A 123 5.34 35.21 36.25
N MET A 124 4.59 35.63 35.24
CA MET A 124 3.15 35.89 35.36
C MET A 124 2.39 34.87 34.51
N ILE A 125 1.38 34.24 35.12
CA ILE A 125 0.41 33.37 34.45
C ILE A 125 -0.88 34.19 34.32
N GLU A 126 -1.27 34.50 33.10
CA GLU A 126 -2.52 35.20 32.79
C GLU A 126 -3.45 34.22 32.07
N VAL A 127 -4.67 34.05 32.58
CA VAL A 127 -5.71 33.20 32.00
C VAL A 127 -6.60 34.07 31.12
N ARG A 128 -6.59 33.84 29.81
CA ARG A 128 -7.42 34.56 28.83
C ARG A 128 -8.27 33.55 28.04
N SER A 129 -9.46 33.98 27.58
CA SER A 129 -10.27 33.22 26.63
C SER A 129 -9.38 32.83 25.44
N ALA A 130 -9.24 31.52 25.19
CA ALA A 130 -8.32 31.06 24.18
C ALA A 130 -8.62 31.68 22.82
N ASP A 131 -7.55 32.13 22.19
CA ASP A 131 -7.60 32.76 20.88
C ASP A 131 -7.82 31.67 19.82
N ALA A 132 -8.53 32.01 18.73
CA ALA A 132 -8.87 31.09 17.64
C ALA A 132 -7.65 30.33 17.08
N THR A 133 -6.45 30.89 17.28
CA THR A 133 -5.14 30.31 16.99
C THR A 133 -4.88 28.97 17.68
N THR A 134 -5.31 28.78 18.93
CA THR A 134 -5.10 27.53 19.70
C THR A 134 -5.94 26.39 19.12
N VAL A 135 -7.20 26.67 18.81
CA VAL A 135 -8.10 25.73 18.12
C VAL A 135 -7.53 25.36 16.74
N ASP A 136 -6.92 26.32 16.04
CA ASP A 136 -6.29 26.06 14.75
C ASP A 136 -5.04 25.19 14.81
N ASP A 137 -4.20 25.36 15.83
CA ASP A 137 -3.05 24.49 16.07
C ASP A 137 -3.47 23.07 16.44
N ALA A 138 -4.50 22.93 17.27
CA ALA A 138 -5.13 21.66 17.60
C ALA A 138 -5.68 20.94 16.35
N LEU A 139 -6.42 21.66 15.50
CA LEU A 139 -6.90 21.12 14.22
C LEU A 139 -5.73 20.77 13.28
N ARG A 140 -4.65 21.55 13.27
CA ARG A 140 -3.44 21.23 12.50
C ARG A 140 -2.79 19.93 12.99
N HIS A 141 -2.81 19.66 14.30
CA HIS A 141 -2.36 18.39 14.85
C HIS A 141 -3.25 17.23 14.38
N LEU A 142 -4.57 17.35 14.52
CA LEU A 142 -5.53 16.33 14.07
C LEU A 142 -5.38 16.01 12.56
N ARG A 143 -5.18 17.04 11.72
CA ARG A 143 -4.93 16.86 10.27
C ARG A 143 -3.66 16.07 9.97
N ARG A 144 -2.63 16.15 10.82
CA ARG A 144 -1.40 15.36 10.67
C ARG A 144 -1.63 13.90 11.06
N MET A 145 -2.48 13.66 12.05
CA MET A 145 -2.86 12.33 12.53
C MET A 145 -3.77 11.58 11.54
N LEU A 146 -4.86 12.21 11.07
CA LEU A 146 -5.90 11.56 10.26
C LEU A 146 -5.94 11.94 8.78
N THR A 147 -5.08 12.85 8.32
CA THR A 147 -5.13 13.56 7.02
C THR A 147 -6.10 14.74 6.95
N THR A 148 -5.72 15.73 6.14
CA THR A 148 -6.47 16.98 5.94
C THR A 148 -7.85 16.75 5.33
N SER A 149 -8.01 15.78 4.43
CA SER A 149 -9.28 15.51 3.76
C SER A 149 -10.36 15.08 4.76
N VAL A 150 -10.06 14.08 5.58
CA VAL A 150 -11.01 13.54 6.56
C VAL A 150 -11.40 14.61 7.57
N VAL A 151 -10.44 15.32 8.15
CA VAL A 151 -10.71 16.35 9.17
C VAL A 151 -11.51 17.52 8.61
N ASN A 152 -11.17 18.02 7.43
CA ASN A 152 -11.90 19.16 6.84
C ASN A 152 -13.33 18.79 6.47
N LYS A 153 -13.55 17.60 5.87
CA LYS A 153 -14.91 17.16 5.55
C LYS A 153 -15.72 16.81 6.82
N TYR A 154 -15.08 16.26 7.85
CA TYR A 154 -15.73 16.01 9.14
C TYR A 154 -16.17 17.32 9.81
N LEU A 155 -15.29 18.32 9.81
CA LEU A 155 -15.61 19.66 10.29
C LEU A 155 -16.77 20.26 9.49
N GLN A 156 -16.70 20.23 8.15
CA GLN A 156 -17.78 20.74 7.30
C GLN A 156 -19.12 20.07 7.61
N ARG A 157 -19.15 18.75 7.82
CA ARG A 157 -20.35 18.01 8.21
C ARG A 157 -20.88 18.47 9.58
N ASN A 158 -20.02 18.59 10.58
CA ASN A 158 -20.42 19.03 11.93
C ASN A 158 -20.92 20.48 11.94
N MET A 159 -20.29 21.35 11.15
CA MET A 159 -20.77 22.71 10.92
C MET A 159 -22.16 22.71 10.29
N GLN A 160 -22.37 21.90 9.25
CA GLN A 160 -23.67 21.81 8.59
C GLN A 160 -24.77 21.26 9.53
N ALA A 161 -24.43 20.29 10.38
CA ALA A 161 -25.33 19.75 11.38
C ALA A 161 -25.71 20.81 12.43
N ALA A 162 -24.74 21.57 12.93
CA ALA A 162 -24.98 22.66 13.88
C ALA A 162 -25.86 23.77 13.27
N ILE A 163 -25.63 24.15 12.01
CA ILE A 163 -26.48 25.12 11.29
C ILE A 163 -27.92 24.61 11.20
N HIS A 164 -28.10 23.33 10.87
CA HIS A 164 -29.42 22.73 10.78
C HIS A 164 -30.14 22.71 12.13
N GLU A 165 -29.44 22.33 13.20
CA GLU A 165 -30.00 22.31 14.56
C GLU A 165 -30.38 23.72 15.06
N ALA A 166 -29.53 24.71 14.81
CA ALA A 166 -29.76 26.11 15.13
C ALA A 166 -30.99 26.67 14.39
N TYR A 167 -31.11 26.35 13.09
CA TYR A 167 -32.27 26.73 12.28
C TYR A 167 -33.58 26.13 12.84
N GLU A 168 -33.58 24.85 13.20
CA GLU A 168 -34.74 24.18 13.81
C GLU A 168 -35.09 24.75 15.19
N ALA A 169 -34.10 25.22 15.95
CA ALA A 169 -34.28 25.89 17.24
C ALA A 169 -34.80 27.34 17.12
N GLY A 170 -34.87 27.89 15.90
CA GLY A 170 -35.33 29.25 15.64
C GLY A 170 -34.29 30.34 15.90
N ASP A 171 -33.03 29.97 16.16
CA ASP A 171 -31.90 30.88 16.33
C ASP A 171 -30.78 30.46 15.37
N PRO A 172 -30.59 31.15 14.23
CA PRO A 172 -29.59 30.76 13.23
C PRO A 172 -28.16 31.13 13.63
N ASP A 173 -27.94 31.78 14.78
CA ASP A 173 -26.59 32.13 15.22
C ASP A 173 -25.86 30.88 15.74
N ILE A 174 -24.71 30.59 15.14
CA ILE A 174 -23.88 29.44 15.52
C ILE A 174 -22.51 29.89 15.98
N ASP A 175 -22.08 29.40 17.14
CA ASP A 175 -20.70 29.56 17.55
C ASP A 175 -19.80 28.58 16.76
N ILE A 176 -19.32 29.06 15.61
CA ILE A 176 -18.37 28.35 14.73
C ILE A 176 -17.12 27.89 15.51
N THR A 177 -16.68 28.67 16.49
CA THR A 177 -15.48 28.38 17.26
C THR A 177 -15.72 27.20 18.18
N SER A 178 -16.90 27.09 18.79
CA SER A 178 -17.27 25.95 19.62
C SER A 178 -17.26 24.62 18.85
N VAL A 179 -17.82 24.60 17.64
CA VAL A 179 -17.85 23.40 16.79
C VAL A 179 -16.42 22.99 16.40
N ARG A 180 -15.60 23.98 16.01
CA ARG A 180 -14.18 23.74 15.70
C ARG A 180 -13.41 23.24 16.91
N ALA A 181 -13.63 23.80 18.10
CA ALA A 181 -12.97 23.41 19.33
C ALA A 181 -13.34 21.97 19.71
N ARG A 182 -14.61 21.59 19.60
CA ARG A 182 -15.07 20.21 19.87
C ARG A 182 -14.42 19.19 18.92
N VAL A 183 -14.31 19.50 17.64
CA VAL A 183 -13.58 18.63 16.68
C VAL A 183 -12.08 18.61 16.99
N ALA A 184 -11.51 19.75 17.35
CA ALA A 184 -10.09 19.87 17.68
C ALA A 184 -9.70 19.12 18.96
N ALA A 185 -10.62 19.00 19.92
CA ALA A 185 -10.42 18.28 21.18
C ALA A 185 -10.03 16.81 20.95
N LEU A 186 -10.51 16.19 19.87
CA LEU A 186 -10.11 14.83 19.46
C LEU A 186 -8.60 14.67 19.28
N ALA A 187 -7.87 15.75 19.02
CA ALA A 187 -6.42 15.70 18.86
C ALA A 187 -5.66 15.46 20.18
N PHE A 188 -6.31 15.72 21.32
CA PHE A 188 -5.67 15.75 22.64
C PHE A 188 -6.37 14.90 23.70
N ILE A 189 -7.36 14.09 23.32
CA ILE A 189 -7.90 13.08 24.23
C ILE A 189 -6.88 11.96 24.43
N ASP A 190 -6.87 11.35 25.61
CA ASP A 190 -5.96 10.24 25.94
C ASP A 190 -6.36 8.92 25.25
N ALA A 191 -7.50 8.90 24.56
CA ALA A 191 -7.97 7.75 23.79
C ALA A 191 -7.33 7.70 22.39
N ASP A 192 -7.15 6.49 21.87
CA ASP A 192 -6.66 6.30 20.51
C ASP A 192 -7.73 6.64 19.47
N VAL A 193 -7.50 7.72 18.72
CA VAL A 193 -8.35 8.15 17.60
C VAL A 193 -7.81 7.63 16.27
N GLN A 194 -6.49 7.51 16.15
CA GLN A 194 -5.83 7.17 14.89
C GLN A 194 -6.02 5.70 14.55
N GLY A 195 -5.78 4.80 15.51
CA GLY A 195 -5.83 3.36 15.31
C GLY A 195 -7.17 2.87 14.77
N PRO A 196 -8.31 3.14 15.45
CA PRO A 196 -9.63 2.73 14.98
C PRO A 196 -9.97 3.29 13.59
N THR A 197 -9.58 4.54 13.33
CA THR A 197 -9.81 5.19 12.04
C THR A 197 -8.98 4.52 10.92
N GLU A 198 -7.72 4.19 11.19
CA GLU A 198 -6.86 3.46 10.27
C GLU A 198 -7.33 2.03 10.02
N ASP A 199 -7.79 1.32 11.05
CA ASP A 199 -8.32 -0.05 10.94
C ASP A 199 -9.61 -0.09 10.10
N ALA A 200 -10.50 0.88 10.30
CA ALA A 200 -11.69 1.03 9.47
C ALA A 200 -11.33 1.36 8.00
N ALA A 201 -10.33 2.21 7.78
CA ALA A 201 -9.88 2.57 6.44
C ALA A 201 -9.29 1.37 5.70
N ASP A 202 -8.49 0.56 6.38
CA ASP A 202 -7.90 -0.65 5.80
C ASP A 202 -8.98 -1.70 5.50
N SER A 203 -9.91 -1.90 6.43
CA SER A 203 -11.04 -2.83 6.27
C SER A 203 -11.92 -2.48 5.07
N LEU A 204 -12.28 -1.20 4.93
CA LEU A 204 -13.09 -0.73 3.79
C LEU A 204 -12.34 -0.90 2.46
N THR A 205 -11.04 -0.57 2.44
CA THR A 205 -10.22 -0.74 1.24
C THR A 205 -10.15 -2.21 0.81
N ARG A 206 -9.90 -3.12 1.76
CA ARG A 206 -9.90 -4.56 1.50
C ARG A 206 -11.24 -5.04 0.98
N LEU A 207 -12.34 -4.58 1.57
CA LEU A 207 -13.68 -4.92 1.11
C LEU A 207 -13.88 -4.53 -0.35
N TRP A 208 -13.49 -3.32 -0.75
CA TRP A 208 -13.61 -2.89 -2.14
C TRP A 208 -12.73 -3.68 -3.10
N LEU A 209 -11.44 -3.83 -2.79
CA LEU A 209 -10.50 -4.55 -3.67
C LEU A 209 -10.91 -6.02 -3.84
N THR A 210 -11.39 -6.67 -2.77
CA THR A 210 -11.87 -8.06 -2.85
C THR A 210 -13.18 -8.19 -3.61
N THR A 211 -14.15 -7.31 -3.34
CA THR A 211 -15.47 -7.35 -4.00
C THR A 211 -15.36 -7.00 -5.50
N LYS A 212 -14.44 -6.11 -5.86
CA LYS A 212 -14.25 -5.61 -7.22
C LYS A 212 -13.08 -6.25 -7.96
N ALA A 213 -12.45 -7.30 -7.41
CA ALA A 213 -11.29 -7.95 -8.00
C ALA A 213 -11.51 -8.41 -9.46
N ALA A 214 -12.68 -8.96 -9.78
CA ALA A 214 -13.00 -9.42 -11.14
C ALA A 214 -13.13 -8.26 -12.13
N GLU A 215 -13.78 -7.17 -11.71
CA GLU A 215 -13.96 -5.95 -12.51
C GLU A 215 -12.62 -5.23 -12.71
N ILE A 216 -11.81 -5.13 -11.66
CA ILE A 216 -10.44 -4.57 -11.70
C ILE A 216 -9.56 -5.37 -12.68
N LYS A 217 -9.67 -6.71 -12.67
CA LYS A 217 -8.93 -7.58 -13.60
C LYS A 217 -9.33 -7.40 -15.07
N ALA A 218 -10.56 -6.97 -15.33
CA ALA A 218 -11.05 -6.69 -16.68
C ALA A 218 -10.59 -5.33 -17.23
N LEU A 219 -9.97 -4.49 -16.40
CA LEU A 219 -9.42 -3.20 -16.83
C LEU A 219 -8.18 -3.38 -17.70
N ASN A 220 -7.83 -2.34 -18.46
CA ASN A 220 -6.60 -2.32 -19.24
C ASN A 220 -5.35 -2.32 -18.35
N ASP A 221 -4.21 -2.72 -18.91
CA ASP A 221 -2.92 -2.81 -18.20
C ASP A 221 -2.51 -1.50 -17.51
N VAL A 222 -2.85 -0.34 -18.11
CA VAL A 222 -2.51 0.97 -17.55
C VAL A 222 -3.29 1.22 -16.26
N ARG A 223 -4.57 0.87 -16.23
CA ARG A 223 -5.43 0.99 -15.05
C ARG A 223 -5.12 -0.09 -14.03
N ALA A 224 -4.85 -1.33 -14.44
CA ALA A 224 -4.46 -2.43 -13.55
C ALA A 224 -3.27 -2.05 -12.66
N ARG A 225 -2.22 -1.42 -13.23
CA ARG A 225 -1.05 -0.93 -12.47
C ARG A 225 -1.39 0.10 -11.38
N VAL A 226 -2.45 0.87 -11.57
CA VAL A 226 -2.89 1.84 -10.55
C VAL A 226 -3.41 1.11 -9.31
N TYR A 227 -4.17 0.03 -9.50
CA TYR A 227 -4.67 -0.84 -8.44
C TYR A 227 -3.56 -1.67 -7.79
N GLU A 228 -2.60 -2.19 -8.55
CA GLU A 228 -1.40 -2.83 -8.00
C GLU A 228 -0.67 -1.89 -7.02
N THR A 229 -0.54 -0.61 -7.40
CA THR A 229 0.08 0.40 -6.52
C THR A 229 -0.75 0.64 -5.24
N ILE A 230 -2.07 0.41 -5.27
CA ILE A 230 -2.95 0.53 -4.08
C ILE A 230 -2.86 -0.74 -3.22
N GLU A 231 -2.75 -1.91 -3.83
CA GLU A 231 -2.50 -3.20 -3.14
C GLU A 231 -1.15 -3.17 -2.41
N ASP A 232 -0.10 -2.65 -3.05
CA ASP A 232 1.24 -2.50 -2.47
C ASP A 232 1.29 -1.60 -1.22
N MET A 233 0.28 -0.75 -1.02
CA MET A 233 0.17 0.12 0.16
C MET A 233 -0.41 -0.60 1.39
N GLY A 234 -0.75 -1.88 1.29
CA GLY A 234 -1.39 -2.65 2.34
C GLY A 234 -0.55 -2.79 3.61
N ARG A 235 -1.22 -2.72 4.78
CA ARG A 235 -0.60 -2.90 6.09
C ARG A 235 -0.24 -4.36 6.36
N GLU A 236 -1.05 -5.29 5.89
CA GLU A 236 -0.86 -6.73 6.07
C GLU A 236 -0.69 -7.44 4.72
N PRO A 237 -0.17 -8.68 4.70
CA PRO A 237 -0.10 -9.46 3.48
C PRO A 237 -1.51 -9.74 2.94
N GLU A 238 -1.81 -9.19 1.77
CA GLU A 238 -3.09 -9.37 1.08
C GLU A 238 -2.95 -10.35 -0.08
N ARG A 239 -4.02 -11.10 -0.36
CA ARG A 239 -4.01 -12.08 -1.45
C ARG A 239 -3.98 -11.38 -2.80
N VAL A 240 -3.04 -11.80 -3.64
CA VAL A 240 -2.92 -11.31 -5.03
C VAL A 240 -3.00 -12.50 -5.98
N ALA A 241 -3.67 -12.30 -7.11
CA ALA A 241 -3.75 -13.30 -8.15
C ALA A 241 -2.40 -13.44 -8.86
N ILE A 242 -1.93 -14.68 -9.07
CA ILE A 242 -0.74 -14.92 -9.86
C ILE A 242 -1.09 -14.74 -11.33
N GLN A 243 -0.49 -13.73 -11.96
CA GLN A 243 -0.54 -13.58 -13.41
C GLN A 243 0.62 -14.35 -14.04
N VAL A 244 0.29 -15.45 -14.73
CA VAL A 244 1.25 -16.16 -15.56
C VAL A 244 1.36 -15.41 -16.89
N LYS A 245 2.55 -14.92 -17.21
CA LYS A 245 2.82 -14.23 -18.49
C LYS A 245 2.58 -15.19 -19.66
N ASP A 246 2.09 -14.67 -20.77
CA ASP A 246 1.96 -15.43 -22.02
C ASP A 246 3.26 -15.44 -22.83
N ASP A 247 4.03 -14.35 -22.77
CA ASP A 247 5.33 -14.20 -23.41
C ASP A 247 6.34 -13.45 -22.53
N GLU A 248 7.63 -13.71 -22.80
CA GLU A 248 8.73 -13.01 -22.14
C GLU A 248 9.97 -12.96 -23.03
N ARG A 249 10.73 -11.87 -23.00
CA ARG A 249 12.03 -11.78 -23.68
C ARG A 249 13.15 -12.01 -22.68
N VAL A 250 13.98 -13.01 -22.95
CA VAL A 250 15.13 -13.39 -22.10
C VAL A 250 16.41 -13.47 -22.91
N GLY A 251 17.55 -13.28 -22.25
CA GLY A 251 18.86 -13.52 -22.85
C GLY A 251 19.15 -15.01 -22.92
N THR A 252 19.77 -15.46 -24.01
CA THR A 252 20.20 -16.87 -24.17
C THR A 252 21.69 -17.05 -23.97
N GLN A 253 22.44 -15.95 -23.77
CA GLN A 253 23.89 -15.95 -23.62
C GLN A 253 24.35 -15.17 -22.37
N ASP A 254 25.52 -15.52 -21.86
CA ASP A 254 26.29 -14.76 -20.87
C ASP A 254 26.94 -13.53 -21.55
N PRO A 255 27.31 -12.46 -20.82
CA PRO A 255 28.21 -11.39 -21.28
C PRO A 255 29.42 -11.84 -22.11
N ASP A 256 29.96 -13.04 -21.86
CA ASP A 256 31.09 -13.63 -22.61
C ASP A 256 30.66 -14.28 -23.95
N GLY A 257 29.39 -14.18 -24.35
CA GLY A 257 28.84 -14.80 -25.57
C GLY A 257 28.65 -16.32 -25.49
N LYS A 258 28.77 -16.91 -24.30
CA LYS A 258 28.56 -18.35 -24.08
C LYS A 258 27.06 -18.65 -23.90
N PRO A 259 26.53 -19.74 -24.50
CA PRO A 259 25.12 -20.10 -24.34
C PRO A 259 24.81 -20.48 -22.89
N LEU A 260 23.66 -20.03 -22.40
CA LEU A 260 23.15 -20.37 -21.08
C LEU A 260 22.60 -21.81 -21.07
N PRO A 261 22.72 -22.53 -19.94
CA PRO A 261 22.14 -23.87 -19.82
C PRO A 261 20.61 -23.79 -19.93
N THR A 262 20.03 -24.75 -20.63
CA THR A 262 18.58 -24.81 -20.85
C THR A 262 17.92 -25.95 -20.08
N VAL A 263 16.64 -25.76 -19.76
CA VAL A 263 15.80 -26.73 -19.06
C VAL A 263 14.48 -26.91 -19.81
N ARG A 264 13.98 -28.15 -19.87
CA ARG A 264 12.69 -28.48 -20.51
C ARG A 264 11.51 -28.34 -19.56
N ARG A 265 10.30 -28.26 -20.11
CA ARG A 265 9.02 -28.24 -19.37
C ARG A 265 8.84 -27.04 -18.43
N HIS A 266 9.55 -25.95 -18.68
CA HIS A 266 9.18 -24.66 -18.09
C HIS A 266 7.88 -24.16 -18.72
N VAL A 267 7.10 -23.35 -17.98
CA VAL A 267 5.78 -22.83 -18.42
C VAL A 267 5.91 -21.98 -19.69
N LEU A 268 7.00 -21.21 -19.77
CA LEU A 268 7.43 -20.50 -20.97
C LEU A 268 8.63 -21.20 -21.59
N SER A 269 8.66 -21.33 -22.91
CA SER A 269 9.77 -21.94 -23.63
C SER A 269 10.08 -21.24 -24.95
N THR A 270 11.28 -21.48 -25.46
CA THR A 270 11.58 -21.21 -26.87
C THR A 270 10.78 -22.15 -27.78
N SER A 271 10.85 -21.95 -29.10
CA SER A 271 10.24 -22.85 -30.09
C SER A 271 10.70 -24.31 -29.98
N GLY A 272 11.87 -24.56 -29.35
CA GLY A 272 12.40 -25.89 -29.10
C GLY A 272 11.91 -26.56 -27.81
N GLY A 273 11.02 -25.93 -27.03
CA GLY A 273 10.55 -26.45 -25.74
C GLY A 273 11.52 -26.22 -24.57
N ASP A 274 12.62 -25.51 -24.83
CA ASP A 274 13.71 -25.25 -23.88
C ASP A 274 13.62 -23.83 -23.30
N TYR A 275 13.90 -23.68 -22.00
CA TYR A 275 14.00 -22.41 -21.28
C TYR A 275 15.44 -22.14 -20.85
N PRO A 276 16.05 -21.00 -21.22
CA PRO A 276 17.39 -20.62 -20.80
C PRO A 276 17.39 -20.16 -19.33
N LEU A 277 18.26 -20.73 -18.50
CA LEU A 277 18.40 -20.32 -17.09
C LEU A 277 19.13 -18.98 -16.97
N ASP A 278 18.68 -18.13 -16.06
CA ASP A 278 19.39 -16.89 -15.71
C ASP A 278 20.81 -17.20 -15.18
N LEU A 279 21.73 -16.25 -15.33
CA LEU A 279 23.12 -16.33 -14.89
C LEU A 279 23.25 -16.62 -13.39
N LYS A 280 22.36 -16.01 -12.58
CA LYS A 280 22.32 -16.24 -11.13
C LYS A 280 21.95 -17.68 -10.81
N MET A 281 20.90 -18.20 -11.44
CA MET A 281 20.47 -19.61 -11.27
C MET A 281 21.52 -20.58 -11.79
N THR A 282 22.19 -20.26 -12.90
CA THR A 282 23.26 -21.09 -13.48
C THR A 282 24.42 -21.29 -12.49
N LYS A 283 24.75 -20.26 -11.70
CA LYS A 283 25.80 -20.32 -10.68
C LYS A 283 25.33 -21.00 -9.38
N ASN A 284 24.02 -21.05 -9.11
CA ASN A 284 23.49 -21.72 -7.93
C ASN A 284 23.48 -23.24 -8.10
N ARG A 285 24.36 -23.94 -7.37
CA ARG A 285 24.46 -25.40 -7.42
C ARG A 285 23.20 -26.10 -6.88
N TRP A 286 22.61 -25.57 -5.82
CA TRP A 286 21.45 -26.21 -5.17
C TRP A 286 20.21 -26.15 -6.06
N GLU A 287 19.89 -24.98 -6.63
CA GLU A 287 18.74 -24.83 -7.54
C GLU A 287 18.84 -25.77 -8.75
N ARG A 288 20.02 -25.87 -9.37
CA ARG A 288 20.25 -26.79 -10.49
C ARG A 288 20.04 -28.25 -10.11
N ALA A 289 20.51 -28.66 -8.94
CA ALA A 289 20.32 -30.02 -8.44
C ALA A 289 18.83 -30.31 -8.19
N THR A 290 18.10 -29.36 -7.61
CA THR A 290 16.66 -29.48 -7.39
C THR A 290 15.91 -29.63 -8.71
N ILE A 291 16.18 -28.76 -9.69
CA ILE A 291 15.56 -28.81 -11.03
C ILE A 291 15.82 -30.16 -11.71
N ALA A 292 17.07 -30.62 -11.71
CA ALA A 292 17.45 -31.89 -12.33
C ALA A 292 16.77 -33.10 -11.64
N THR A 293 16.51 -33.00 -10.34
CA THR A 293 15.84 -34.05 -9.56
C THR A 293 14.32 -34.01 -9.76
N SER A 294 13.71 -32.82 -9.79
CA SER A 294 12.26 -32.63 -9.92
C SER A 294 11.75 -32.84 -11.33
N LEU A 295 12.59 -32.61 -12.33
CA LEU A 295 12.30 -32.84 -13.75
C LEU A 295 13.20 -33.98 -14.25
N PRO A 296 12.97 -35.24 -13.82
CA PRO A 296 13.70 -36.35 -14.39
C PRO A 296 13.44 -36.32 -15.90
N VAL A 297 14.52 -36.31 -16.67
CA VAL A 297 14.48 -36.51 -18.11
C VAL A 297 13.76 -37.84 -18.32
N VAL A 298 12.47 -37.77 -18.67
CA VAL A 298 11.78 -38.92 -19.22
C VAL A 298 12.46 -39.11 -20.56
N LEU A 299 13.49 -39.96 -20.57
CA LEU A 299 13.96 -40.59 -21.79
C LEU A 299 12.68 -41.11 -22.45
N SER A 300 12.31 -40.47 -23.55
CA SER A 300 11.37 -41.03 -24.51
C SER A 300 11.64 -42.51 -24.56
N ARG A 301 10.60 -43.34 -24.31
CA ARG A 301 10.68 -44.79 -24.40
C ARG A 301 11.05 -45.16 -25.85
N GLY A 302 12.33 -45.04 -26.19
CA GLY A 302 12.95 -45.63 -27.35
C GLY A 302 13.47 -46.99 -26.93
N GLY A 303 13.07 -48.02 -27.67
CA GLY A 303 13.73 -49.31 -27.55
C GLY A 303 15.25 -49.15 -27.59
N THR A 304 15.93 -49.88 -26.73
CA THR A 304 17.04 -50.80 -27.03
C THR A 304 17.68 -51.13 -25.68
N ALA A 305 17.62 -52.40 -25.31
CA ALA A 305 18.20 -52.90 -24.07
C ALA A 305 19.72 -52.72 -24.08
N ILE A 306 20.25 -51.95 -23.13
CA ILE A 306 21.67 -52.01 -22.77
C ILE A 306 21.79 -52.92 -21.54
N ARG A 307 22.34 -54.11 -21.77
CA ARG A 307 22.70 -55.10 -20.74
C ARG A 307 23.59 -54.45 -19.67
N ARG A 308 23.20 -54.58 -18.39
CA ARG A 308 24.12 -54.37 -17.26
C ARG A 308 25.20 -55.44 -17.26
N PRO A 309 26.49 -55.10 -17.01
CA PRO A 309 27.50 -56.11 -16.74
C PRO A 309 27.27 -56.69 -15.34
N GLN A 310 27.28 -58.01 -15.24
CA GLN A 310 27.24 -58.69 -13.95
C GLN A 310 28.57 -58.51 -13.21
N ALA A 311 28.50 -58.07 -11.96
CA ALA A 311 29.64 -58.06 -11.06
C ALA A 311 29.95 -59.51 -10.64
N SER A 312 31.13 -59.99 -11.04
CA SER A 312 31.70 -61.25 -10.56
C SER A 312 32.22 -61.06 -9.14
N THR A 313 31.65 -61.79 -8.20
CA THR A 313 32.18 -62.04 -6.86
C THR A 313 33.59 -62.63 -6.92
N ARG A 314 34.54 -61.98 -6.25
CA ARG A 314 35.57 -62.59 -5.41
C ARG A 314 35.87 -61.65 -4.24
#